data_AF-A0A520EGA6-F1
#
_entry.id   AF-A0A520EGA6-F1
#
_cell.length_a   1.000
_cell.length_b   1.000
_cell.length_c   1.000
_cell.angle_alpha   90.00
_cell.angle_beta   90.00
_cell.angle_gamma   90.00
#
_symmetry.space_group_name_H-M   'P 1'
#
loop_
_entity.id
_entity.type
_entity.pdbx_description
1 polymer ?
#
loop_
_entity_poly.entity_id
_entity_poly.type
_entity_poly.pdbx_seq_one_letter_code
_entity_poly.pdbx_strand_id
1 'polypeptide(L)'
;MTDEKQRLAQEMLQRFIVRVEQASPGLQPDECRFIAEMEREGFVRRVQEQIDLYGMERNGLALWRALALFQEKGEPVLPAILAKFVEWGKALAAANDPTEMARALELVGDKESHKGRKGIDAAQRRRRIAEQVHIVRSAYPRLNLGQAFETVARNSGGRLTVAQVKKAHHEYFRVPVPRTKAAVQDLTGAMQAWR
;
A
#
# COMPACT_ATOMS: atom_id res chain seq x y z
N MET A 1 17.37 -7.00 -16.69
CA MET A 1 16.30 -6.36 -15.89
C MET A 1 16.46 -6.61 -14.38
N THR A 2 17.28 -7.58 -13.95
CA THR A 2 17.61 -7.88 -12.54
C THR A 2 18.62 -6.91 -11.93
N ASP A 3 19.63 -6.49 -12.71
CA ASP A 3 20.76 -5.72 -12.18
C ASP A 3 20.36 -4.28 -11.79
N GLU A 4 19.47 -3.66 -12.55
CA GLU A 4 18.96 -2.32 -12.25
C GLU A 4 18.10 -2.31 -10.98
N LYS A 5 17.28 -3.35 -10.75
CA LYS A 5 16.49 -3.50 -9.53
C LYS A 5 17.40 -3.67 -8.31
N GLN A 6 18.40 -4.54 -8.42
CA GLN A 6 19.38 -4.73 -7.35
C GLN A 6 20.13 -3.44 -7.03
N ARG A 7 20.53 -2.69 -8.07
CA ARG A 7 21.18 -1.39 -7.90
C ARG A 7 20.29 -0.40 -7.15
N LEU A 8 19.02 -0.25 -7.55
CA LEU A 8 18.09 0.67 -6.88
C LEU A 8 17.82 0.27 -5.41
N ALA A 9 17.68 -1.02 -5.14
CA ALA A 9 17.52 -1.52 -3.77
C ALA A 9 18.77 -1.26 -2.91
N GLN A 10 19.97 -1.43 -3.47
CA GLN A 10 21.24 -1.13 -2.79
C GLN A 10 21.43 0.37 -2.55
N GLU A 11 21.15 1.21 -3.54
CA GLU A 11 21.22 2.67 -3.40
C GLU A 11 20.27 3.17 -2.31
N MET A 12 19.06 2.60 -2.24
CA MET A 12 18.13 2.88 -1.14
C MET A 12 18.70 2.43 0.20
N LEU A 13 19.15 1.18 0.31
CA LEU A 13 19.71 0.68 1.56
C LEU A 13 20.86 1.56 2.06
N GLN A 14 21.74 1.99 1.17
CA GLN A 14 22.85 2.88 1.52
C GLN A 14 22.37 4.21 2.11
N ARG A 15 21.28 4.80 1.57
CA ARG A 15 20.68 6.01 2.15
C ARG A 15 20.07 5.78 3.53
N PHE A 16 19.51 4.60 3.79
CA PHE A 16 19.05 4.25 5.13
C PHE A 16 20.22 4.05 6.09
N ILE A 17 21.31 3.39 5.67
CA ILE A 17 22.52 3.21 6.48
C ILE A 17 23.09 4.56 6.91
N VAL A 18 23.31 5.47 5.96
CA VAL A 18 23.85 6.82 6.24
C VAL A 18 22.98 7.58 7.24
N ARG A 19 21.64 7.43 7.16
CA ARG A 19 20.73 8.08 8.11
C ARG A 19 20.82 7.49 9.51
N VAL A 20 20.93 6.17 9.63
CA VAL A 20 21.08 5.51 10.93
C VAL A 20 22.41 5.88 11.57
N GLU A 21 23.51 5.88 10.80
CA GLU A 21 24.84 6.30 11.26
C GLU A 21 24.82 7.75 11.80
N GLN A 22 24.16 8.66 11.06
CA GLN A 22 24.03 10.06 11.47
C GLN A 22 23.16 10.23 12.73
N ALA A 23 22.08 9.46 12.84
CA ALA A 23 21.15 9.52 13.97
C ALA A 23 21.70 8.83 15.23
N SER A 24 22.69 7.94 15.10
CA SER A 24 23.20 7.10 16.19
C SER A 24 24.71 6.85 16.04
N PRO A 25 25.55 7.89 16.29
CA PRO A 25 27.00 7.87 16.02
C PRO A 25 27.85 6.93 16.91
N GLY A 26 27.24 5.99 17.63
CA GLY A 26 27.94 4.99 18.46
C GLY A 26 27.64 3.54 18.08
N LEU A 27 26.76 3.31 17.09
CA LEU A 27 26.44 1.97 16.61
C LEU A 27 27.58 1.42 15.73
N GLN A 28 27.80 0.11 15.84
CA GLN A 28 28.72 -0.58 14.94
C GLN A 28 28.14 -0.65 13.52
N PRO A 29 28.97 -0.75 12.47
CA PRO A 29 28.51 -0.79 11.09
C PRO A 29 27.45 -1.88 10.82
N ASP A 30 27.59 -3.05 11.42
CA ASP A 30 26.62 -4.15 11.25
C ASP A 30 25.27 -3.85 11.93
N GLU A 31 25.28 -3.14 13.06
CA GLU A 31 24.07 -2.71 13.75
C GLU A 31 23.33 -1.62 12.95
N CYS A 32 24.08 -0.64 12.41
CA CYS A 32 23.55 0.37 11.51
C CYS A 32 22.88 -0.27 10.29
N ARG A 33 23.54 -1.27 9.70
CA ARG A 33 23.02 -2.02 8.56
C ARG A 33 21.73 -2.76 8.91
N PHE A 34 21.71 -3.50 10.01
CA PHE A 34 20.53 -4.25 10.43
C PHE A 34 19.31 -3.33 10.65
N ILE A 35 19.50 -2.21 11.36
CA ILE A 35 18.44 -1.22 11.59
C ILE A 35 17.99 -0.60 10.26
N ALA A 36 18.94 -0.25 9.39
CA ALA A 36 18.63 0.29 8.06
C ALA A 36 17.82 -0.68 7.19
N GLU A 37 18.12 -1.98 7.24
CA GLU A 37 17.35 -3.02 6.55
C GLU A 37 15.92 -3.10 7.08
N MET A 38 15.73 -3.09 8.40
CA MET A 38 14.40 -3.07 9.02
C MET A 38 13.61 -1.80 8.69
N GLU A 39 14.25 -0.63 8.74
CA GLU A 39 13.61 0.63 8.38
C GLU A 39 13.21 0.68 6.90
N ARG A 40 14.08 0.20 6.01
CA ARG A 40 13.83 0.09 4.58
C ARG A 40 12.64 -0.83 4.31
N GLU A 41 12.63 -2.02 4.90
CA GLU A 41 11.53 -2.97 4.73
C GLU A 41 10.20 -2.38 5.24
N GLY A 42 10.22 -1.75 6.41
CA GLY A 42 9.06 -1.04 6.97
C GLY A 42 8.54 0.06 6.05
N PHE A 43 9.44 0.85 5.46
CA PHE A 43 9.11 1.89 4.49
C PHE A 43 8.50 1.31 3.21
N VAL A 44 9.18 0.34 2.58
CA VAL A 44 8.73 -0.33 1.35
C VAL A 44 7.35 -0.96 1.56
N ARG A 45 7.13 -1.59 2.71
CA ARG A 45 5.82 -2.16 3.07
C ARG A 45 4.74 -1.08 3.17
N ARG A 46 4.99 0.02 3.90
CA ARG A 46 4.02 1.13 4.05
C ARG A 46 3.65 1.76 2.70
N VAL A 47 4.61 1.91 1.79
CA VAL A 47 4.35 2.45 0.44
C VAL A 47 3.56 1.46 -0.40
N GLN A 48 3.96 0.19 -0.42
CA GLN A 48 3.21 -0.86 -1.13
C GLN A 48 1.77 -0.92 -0.61
N GLU A 49 1.56 -0.77 0.70
CA GLU A 49 0.23 -0.75 1.28
C GLU A 49 -0.67 0.31 0.65
N GLN A 50 -0.13 1.51 0.39
CA GLN A 50 -0.88 2.57 -0.27
C GLN A 50 -1.15 2.26 -1.74
N ILE A 51 -0.19 1.67 -2.45
CA ILE A 51 -0.37 1.26 -3.86
C ILE A 51 -1.44 0.17 -3.99
N ASP A 52 -1.45 -0.82 -3.09
CA ASP A 52 -2.47 -1.87 -3.07
C ASP A 52 -3.86 -1.26 -2.82
N LEU A 53 -3.97 -0.33 -1.86
CA LEU A 53 -5.23 0.37 -1.57
C LEU A 53 -5.72 1.17 -2.78
N TYR A 54 -4.81 1.83 -3.48
CA TYR A 54 -5.11 2.51 -4.73
C TYR A 54 -5.61 1.52 -5.79
N GLY A 55 -4.95 0.37 -5.94
CA GLY A 55 -5.35 -0.68 -6.88
C GLY A 55 -6.73 -1.26 -6.58
N MET A 56 -7.10 -1.37 -5.30
CA MET A 56 -8.42 -1.87 -4.90
C MET A 56 -9.53 -0.84 -5.09
N GLU A 57 -9.35 0.37 -4.56
CA GLU A 57 -10.46 1.34 -4.45
C GLU A 57 -10.45 2.37 -5.57
N ARG A 58 -9.35 2.49 -6.34
CA ARG A 58 -9.11 3.61 -7.28
C ARG A 58 -9.46 4.93 -6.62
N ASN A 59 -8.78 5.18 -5.51
CA ASN A 59 -8.92 6.38 -4.71
C ASN A 59 -7.59 7.11 -4.70
N GLY A 60 -7.52 8.27 -5.38
CA GLY A 60 -6.27 9.01 -5.54
C GLY A 60 -5.60 9.41 -4.22
N LEU A 61 -6.36 9.56 -3.12
CA LEU A 61 -5.80 9.84 -1.79
C LEU A 61 -4.80 8.78 -1.32
N ALA A 62 -4.90 7.54 -1.80
CA ALA A 62 -3.92 6.50 -1.48
C ALA A 62 -2.54 6.83 -2.08
N LEU A 63 -2.46 7.30 -3.32
CA LEU A 63 -1.18 7.71 -3.91
C LEU A 63 -0.65 9.01 -3.31
N TRP A 64 -1.52 9.93 -2.88
CA TRP A 64 -1.12 11.09 -2.08
C TRP A 64 -0.50 10.66 -0.74
N ARG A 65 -1.09 9.68 -0.06
CA ARG A 65 -0.50 9.08 1.15
C ARG A 65 0.84 8.40 0.85
N ALA A 66 0.97 7.73 -0.30
CA ALA A 66 2.25 7.15 -0.72
C ALA A 66 3.31 8.25 -0.88
N LEU A 67 3.01 9.32 -1.64
CA LEU A 67 3.89 10.47 -1.84
C LEU A 67 4.36 11.10 -0.52
N ALA A 68 3.45 11.26 0.45
CA ALA A 68 3.78 11.79 1.76
C ALA A 68 4.82 10.93 2.51
N LEU A 69 4.78 9.60 2.34
CA LEU A 69 5.79 8.70 2.93
C LEU A 69 7.17 8.92 2.34
N PHE A 70 7.27 9.14 1.02
CA PHE A 70 8.54 9.45 0.36
C PHE A 70 9.13 10.75 0.91
N GLN A 71 8.29 11.79 1.03
CA GLN A 71 8.73 13.08 1.59
C GLN A 71 9.13 12.96 3.07
N GLU A 72 8.33 12.27 3.89
CA GLU A 72 8.64 12.01 5.32
C GLU A 72 10.01 11.34 5.49
N LYS A 73 10.34 10.39 4.60
CA LYS A 73 11.61 9.66 4.64
C LYS A 73 12.72 10.25 3.77
N GLY A 74 12.49 11.36 3.05
CA GLY A 74 13.47 11.94 2.13
C GLY A 74 13.90 11.01 0.98
N GLU A 75 13.05 10.06 0.60
CA GLU A 75 13.34 9.11 -0.48
C GLU A 75 12.83 9.64 -1.84
N PRO A 76 13.52 9.34 -2.95
CA PRO A 76 13.09 9.79 -4.27
C PRO A 76 11.77 9.13 -4.65
N VAL A 77 10.81 9.89 -5.16
CA VAL A 77 9.51 9.35 -5.56
C VAL A 77 9.68 8.44 -6.78
N LEU A 78 9.00 7.29 -6.77
CA LEU A 78 9.03 6.37 -7.91
C LEU A 78 8.52 7.05 -9.20
N PRO A 79 9.18 6.84 -10.35
CA PRO A 79 8.75 7.41 -11.63
C PRO A 79 7.30 7.07 -11.99
N ALA A 80 6.84 5.84 -11.69
CA ALA A 80 5.47 5.43 -11.94
C ALA A 80 4.44 6.23 -11.11
N ILE A 81 4.79 6.59 -9.87
CA ILE A 81 3.95 7.46 -9.03
C ILE A 81 3.94 8.88 -9.59
N LEU A 82 5.11 9.42 -9.94
CA LEU A 82 5.21 10.76 -10.54
C LEU A 82 4.44 10.86 -11.86
N ALA A 83 4.52 9.85 -12.72
CA ALA A 83 3.77 9.80 -13.97
C ALA A 83 2.27 9.92 -13.73
N LYS A 84 1.76 9.29 -12.66
CA LYS A 84 0.35 9.39 -12.29
C LYS A 84 -0.05 10.79 -11.82
N PHE A 85 0.82 11.48 -11.09
CA PHE A 85 0.61 12.88 -10.74
C PHE A 85 0.63 13.81 -11.95
N VAL A 86 1.50 13.54 -12.93
CA VAL A 86 1.52 14.29 -14.20
C VAL A 86 0.23 14.05 -14.99
N GLU A 87 -0.25 12.81 -15.05
CA GLU A 87 -1.54 12.47 -15.67
C GLU A 87 -2.69 13.24 -15.00
N TRP A 88 -2.76 13.23 -13.67
CA TRP A 88 -3.75 14.00 -12.93
C TRP A 88 -3.62 15.50 -13.13
N GLY A 89 -2.40 16.04 -13.19
CA GLY A 89 -2.16 17.45 -13.47
C GLY A 89 -2.69 17.87 -14.84
N LYS A 90 -2.49 17.05 -15.88
CA LYS A 90 -3.05 17.28 -17.22
C LYS A 90 -4.58 17.22 -17.20
N ALA A 91 -5.16 16.22 -16.53
CA ALA A 91 -6.61 16.08 -16.41
C ALA A 91 -7.24 17.23 -15.62
N LEU A 92 -6.60 17.70 -14.55
CA LEU A 92 -7.03 18.86 -13.78
C LEU A 92 -6.99 20.16 -14.60
N ALA A 93 -5.95 20.35 -15.42
CA ALA A 93 -5.84 21.53 -16.29
C ALA A 93 -6.95 21.60 -17.35
N ALA A 94 -7.54 20.46 -17.71
CA ALA A 94 -8.66 20.37 -18.66
C ALA A 94 -10.05 20.34 -17.99
N ALA A 95 -10.11 20.27 -16.65
CA ALA A 95 -11.36 20.19 -15.91
C ALA A 95 -12.04 21.56 -15.82
N ASN A 96 -13.35 21.59 -16.06
CA ASN A 96 -14.15 22.81 -16.13
C ASN A 96 -15.01 23.03 -14.88
N ASP A 97 -15.16 22.00 -14.03
CA ASP A 97 -15.98 22.06 -12.83
C ASP A 97 -15.43 21.18 -11.68
N PRO A 98 -15.92 21.37 -10.43
CA PRO A 98 -15.46 20.60 -9.28
C PRO A 98 -15.68 19.08 -9.39
N THR A 99 -16.70 18.63 -10.13
CA THR A 99 -16.97 17.20 -10.33
C THR A 99 -15.93 16.61 -11.28
N GLU A 100 -15.58 17.30 -12.35
CA GLU A 100 -14.50 16.93 -13.26
C GLU A 100 -13.15 16.92 -12.53
N MET A 101 -12.88 17.90 -11.65
CA MET A 101 -11.68 17.89 -10.82
C MET A 101 -11.63 16.68 -9.89
N ALA A 102 -12.75 16.33 -9.25
CA ALA A 102 -12.83 15.17 -8.38
C ALA A 102 -12.65 13.86 -9.16
N ARG A 103 -13.18 13.76 -10.38
CA ARG A 103 -12.96 12.62 -11.28
C ARG A 103 -11.51 12.53 -11.76
N ALA A 104 -10.88 13.65 -12.10
CA ALA A 104 -9.48 13.72 -12.51
C ALA A 104 -8.54 13.17 -11.43
N LEU A 105 -8.85 13.46 -10.15
CA LEU A 105 -8.11 12.94 -9.00
C LEU A 105 -8.55 11.54 -8.55
N GLU A 106 -9.45 10.89 -9.29
CA GLU A 106 -10.03 9.59 -8.95
C GLU A 106 -10.63 9.58 -7.53
N LEU A 107 -11.31 10.66 -7.15
CA LEU A 107 -12.01 10.84 -5.88
C LEU A 107 -13.52 10.61 -6.00
N VAL A 108 -13.95 10.01 -7.11
CA VAL A 108 -15.35 9.70 -7.42
C VAL A 108 -15.45 8.22 -7.80
N GLY A 109 -16.46 7.52 -7.28
CA GLY A 109 -16.74 6.13 -7.62
C GLY A 109 -17.66 5.94 -8.81
N ASP A 110 -17.87 4.68 -9.19
CA ASP A 110 -18.67 4.27 -10.36
C ASP A 110 -20.13 4.74 -10.32
N LYS A 111 -20.63 5.13 -9.14
CA LYS A 111 -21.97 5.68 -8.91
C LYS A 111 -21.95 7.15 -8.49
N GLU A 112 -20.90 7.88 -8.85
CA GLU A 112 -20.69 9.29 -8.48
C GLU A 112 -20.58 9.55 -6.97
N SER A 113 -20.48 8.51 -6.15
CA SER A 113 -20.23 8.67 -4.73
C SER A 113 -18.78 9.13 -4.49
N HIS A 114 -18.62 10.20 -3.72
CA HIS A 114 -17.29 10.70 -3.37
C HIS A 114 -16.50 9.65 -2.60
N LYS A 115 -15.31 9.32 -3.11
CA LYS A 115 -14.32 8.42 -2.49
C LYS A 115 -13.46 9.23 -1.53
N GLY A 116 -14.02 9.56 -0.37
CA GLY A 116 -13.28 10.23 0.70
C GLY A 116 -12.45 9.29 1.58
N ARG A 117 -11.86 9.86 2.64
CA ARG A 117 -11.12 9.14 3.70
C ARG A 117 -11.83 7.89 4.21
N LYS A 118 -13.16 7.96 4.39
CA LYS A 118 -13.98 6.82 4.86
C LYS A 118 -13.84 5.58 3.97
N GLY A 119 -13.71 5.76 2.65
CA GLY A 119 -13.54 4.67 1.69
C GLY A 119 -12.20 3.95 1.86
N ILE A 120 -11.10 4.72 1.92
CA ILE A 120 -9.76 4.14 2.16
C ILE A 120 -9.70 3.47 3.53
N ASP A 121 -10.22 4.12 4.57
CA ASP A 121 -10.18 3.56 5.92
C ASP A 121 -11.00 2.25 6.00
N ALA A 122 -12.11 2.14 5.23
CA ALA A 122 -12.84 0.89 5.09
C ALA A 122 -12.03 -0.19 4.35
N ALA A 123 -11.39 0.15 3.23
CA ALA A 123 -10.52 -0.77 2.49
C ALA A 123 -9.34 -1.27 3.32
N GLN A 124 -8.70 -0.37 4.07
CA GLN A 124 -7.64 -0.70 5.03
C GLN A 124 -8.14 -1.69 6.10
N ARG A 125 -9.33 -1.45 6.67
CA ARG A 125 -9.92 -2.40 7.62
C ARG A 125 -10.16 -3.77 6.99
N ARG A 126 -10.74 -3.82 5.77
CA ARG A 126 -10.97 -5.08 5.07
C ARG A 126 -9.68 -5.85 4.82
N ARG A 127 -8.64 -5.14 4.35
CA ARG A 127 -7.30 -5.70 4.15
C ARG A 127 -6.74 -6.31 5.43
N ARG A 128 -6.71 -5.56 6.53
CA ARG A 128 -6.19 -6.07 7.82
C ARG A 128 -6.91 -7.34 8.26
N ILE A 129 -8.24 -7.38 8.11
CA ILE A 129 -9.03 -8.58 8.43
C ILE A 129 -8.65 -9.74 7.51
N ALA A 130 -8.52 -9.51 6.20
CA ALA A 130 -8.13 -10.54 5.24
C ALA A 130 -6.71 -11.08 5.51
N GLU A 131 -5.76 -10.20 5.84
CA GLU A 131 -4.39 -10.56 6.25
C GLU A 131 -4.40 -11.41 7.51
N GLN A 132 -5.21 -11.08 8.53
CA GLN A 132 -5.33 -11.91 9.72
C GLN A 132 -5.88 -13.30 9.43
N VAL A 133 -6.87 -13.42 8.53
CA VAL A 133 -7.36 -14.73 8.09
C VAL A 133 -6.25 -15.52 7.40
N HIS A 134 -5.46 -14.86 6.56
CA HIS A 134 -4.32 -15.50 5.90
C HIS A 134 -3.25 -15.97 6.90
N ILE A 135 -2.88 -15.12 7.87
CA ILE A 135 -1.93 -15.45 8.94
C ILE A 135 -2.41 -16.68 9.73
N VAL A 136 -3.69 -16.72 10.12
CA VAL A 136 -4.26 -17.87 10.84
C VAL A 136 -4.17 -19.14 9.99
N ARG A 137 -4.47 -19.08 8.69
CA ARG A 137 -4.35 -20.24 7.81
C ARG A 137 -2.91 -20.72 7.63
N SER A 138 -1.96 -19.79 7.53
CA SER A 138 -0.55 -20.12 7.39
C SER A 138 0.03 -20.70 8.68
N ALA A 139 -0.38 -20.18 9.84
CA ALA A 139 0.03 -20.70 11.15
C ALA A 139 -0.62 -22.05 11.49
N TYR A 140 -1.83 -22.30 11.00
CA TYR A 140 -2.58 -23.53 11.26
C TYR A 140 -3.06 -24.18 9.95
N PRO A 141 -2.17 -24.88 9.20
CA PRO A 141 -2.48 -25.40 7.87
C PRO A 141 -3.65 -26.41 7.81
N ARG A 142 -3.99 -27.03 8.96
CA ARG A 142 -5.11 -27.97 9.08
C ARG A 142 -6.48 -27.27 9.17
N LEU A 143 -6.52 -25.96 9.42
CA LEU A 143 -7.77 -25.21 9.48
C LEU A 143 -8.29 -24.92 8.09
N ASN A 144 -9.56 -25.23 7.86
CA ASN A 144 -10.26 -24.76 6.68
C ASN A 144 -10.56 -23.25 6.78
N LEU A 145 -10.98 -22.65 5.67
CA LEU A 145 -11.23 -21.21 5.60
C LEU A 145 -12.33 -20.74 6.57
N GLY A 146 -13.34 -21.57 6.82
CA GLY A 146 -14.41 -21.28 7.80
C GLY A 146 -13.87 -21.20 9.24
N GLN A 147 -13.07 -22.19 9.63
CA GLN A 147 -12.42 -22.23 10.95
C GLN A 147 -11.42 -21.07 11.14
N ALA A 148 -10.78 -20.62 10.06
CA ALA A 148 -9.93 -19.44 10.09
C ALA A 148 -10.76 -18.16 10.35
N PHE A 149 -11.94 -18.01 9.73
CA PHE A 149 -12.84 -16.89 10.02
C PHE A 149 -13.31 -16.87 11.47
N GLU A 150 -13.70 -18.03 12.00
CA GLU A 150 -14.11 -18.18 13.40
C GLU A 150 -12.98 -17.80 14.36
N THR A 151 -11.76 -18.23 14.07
CA THR A 151 -10.59 -17.91 14.88
C THR A 151 -10.29 -16.41 14.88
N VAL A 152 -10.32 -15.73 13.72
CA VAL A 152 -10.15 -14.27 13.65
C VAL A 152 -11.27 -13.53 14.39
N ALA A 153 -12.52 -13.95 14.22
CA ALA A 153 -13.66 -13.33 14.92
C ALA A 153 -13.52 -13.48 16.45
N ARG A 154 -13.18 -14.66 16.94
CA ARG A 154 -12.92 -14.93 18.36
C ARG A 154 -11.76 -14.09 18.91
N ASN A 155 -10.65 -14.02 18.18
CA ASN A 155 -9.48 -13.24 18.58
C ASN A 155 -9.71 -11.72 18.56
N SER A 156 -10.79 -11.26 17.93
CA SER A 156 -11.17 -9.84 17.94
C SER A 156 -11.77 -9.36 19.27
N GLY A 157 -12.00 -10.26 20.24
CA GLY A 157 -12.60 -9.92 21.53
C GLY A 157 -14.05 -9.44 21.42
N GLY A 158 -14.82 -10.02 20.50
CA GLY A 158 -16.22 -9.65 20.26
C GLY A 158 -16.44 -8.42 19.37
N ARG A 159 -15.37 -7.79 18.86
CA ARG A 159 -15.48 -6.61 17.97
C ARG A 159 -15.93 -6.97 16.55
N LEU A 160 -15.68 -8.20 16.11
CA LEU A 160 -16.03 -8.69 14.78
C LEU A 160 -16.81 -9.99 14.88
N THR A 161 -17.92 -10.08 14.14
CA THR A 161 -18.64 -11.33 13.93
C THR A 161 -18.01 -12.15 12.79
N VAL A 162 -18.24 -13.46 12.77
CA VAL A 162 -17.80 -14.34 11.66
C VAL A 162 -18.32 -13.84 10.32
N ALA A 163 -19.56 -13.34 10.27
CA ALA A 163 -20.15 -12.76 9.07
C ALA A 163 -19.40 -11.50 8.59
N GLN A 164 -19.00 -10.62 9.52
CA GLN A 164 -18.19 -9.44 9.20
C GLN A 164 -16.80 -9.82 8.69
N VAL A 165 -16.15 -10.82 9.31
CA VAL A 165 -14.84 -11.33 8.85
C VAL A 165 -14.95 -11.92 7.45
N LYS A 166 -15.93 -12.79 7.22
CA LYS A 166 -16.20 -13.41 5.91
C LYS A 166 -16.48 -12.36 4.84
N LYS A 167 -17.30 -11.36 5.17
CA LYS A 167 -17.61 -10.24 4.25
C LYS A 167 -16.35 -9.46 3.90
N ALA A 168 -15.57 -9.03 4.89
CA ALA A 168 -14.33 -8.28 4.67
C ALA A 168 -13.30 -9.06 3.84
N HIS A 169 -13.09 -10.33 4.15
CA HIS A 169 -12.21 -11.22 3.39
C HIS A 169 -12.69 -11.37 1.95
N HIS A 170 -13.96 -11.71 1.74
CA HIS A 170 -14.49 -11.85 0.40
C HIS A 170 -14.47 -10.54 -0.37
N GLU A 171 -14.82 -9.40 0.21
CA GLU A 171 -14.72 -8.10 -0.46
C GLU A 171 -13.29 -7.79 -0.86
N TYR A 172 -12.30 -8.05 0.01
CA TYR A 172 -10.89 -7.86 -0.30
C TYR A 172 -10.44 -8.67 -1.54
N PHE A 173 -10.90 -9.92 -1.67
CA PHE A 173 -10.55 -10.78 -2.80
C PHE A 173 -11.55 -10.74 -3.98
N ARG A 174 -12.75 -10.17 -3.80
CA ARG A 174 -13.79 -10.03 -4.83
C ARG A 174 -13.69 -8.74 -5.60
N VAL A 175 -13.11 -7.67 -5.04
CA VAL A 175 -12.91 -6.43 -5.80
C VAL A 175 -12.07 -6.83 -7.01
N PRO A 176 -12.64 -6.83 -8.23
CA PRO A 176 -11.83 -7.04 -9.41
C PRO A 176 -10.84 -5.89 -9.37
N VAL A 177 -9.54 -6.18 -9.38
CA VAL A 177 -8.55 -5.15 -9.71
C VAL A 177 -9.10 -4.50 -10.98
N PRO A 178 -9.55 -3.23 -10.95
CA PRO A 178 -10.21 -2.64 -12.10
C PRO A 178 -9.29 -2.78 -13.30
N ARG A 179 -9.88 -3.04 -14.48
CA ARG A 179 -9.25 -3.45 -15.75
C ARG A 179 -8.27 -2.43 -16.37
N THR A 180 -7.40 -1.85 -15.56
CA THR A 180 -6.11 -1.30 -15.96
C THR A 180 -5.04 -2.03 -15.15
N LYS A 181 -4.90 -3.34 -15.42
CA LYS A 181 -3.81 -4.16 -14.86
C LYS A 181 -2.47 -3.46 -15.04
N ALA A 182 -2.23 -2.82 -16.20
CA ALA A 182 -1.00 -2.10 -16.51
C ALA A 182 -0.60 -1.08 -15.43
N ALA A 183 -1.39 -0.04 -15.15
CA ALA A 183 -0.97 1.03 -14.22
C ALA A 183 -0.69 0.54 -12.78
N VAL A 184 -1.48 -0.39 -12.25
CA VAL A 184 -1.25 -0.96 -10.91
C VAL A 184 -0.09 -1.97 -10.92
N GLN A 185 0.07 -2.72 -12.01
CA GLN A 185 1.22 -3.60 -12.22
C GLN A 185 2.51 -2.81 -12.40
N ASP A 186 2.48 -1.65 -13.03
CA ASP A 186 3.63 -0.76 -13.21
C ASP A 186 4.03 -0.16 -11.86
N LEU A 187 3.05 0.28 -11.05
CA LEU A 187 3.29 0.76 -9.69
C LEU A 187 3.86 -0.33 -8.77
N THR A 188 3.26 -1.53 -8.81
CA THR A 188 3.74 -2.68 -8.01
C THR A 188 5.10 -3.19 -8.51
N GLY A 189 5.32 -3.21 -9.82
CA GLY A 189 6.57 -3.61 -10.45
C GLY A 189 7.71 -2.64 -10.15
N ALA A 190 7.41 -1.33 -10.11
CA ALA A 190 8.35 -0.31 -9.66
C ALA A 190 8.70 -0.48 -8.18
N MET A 191 7.73 -0.80 -7.31
CA MET A 191 8.02 -1.12 -5.90
C MET A 191 8.84 -2.38 -5.72
N GLN A 192 8.64 -3.42 -6.56
CA GLN A 192 9.47 -4.62 -6.53
C GLN A 192 10.93 -4.33 -6.88
N ALA A 193 11.23 -3.26 -7.62
CA ALA A 193 12.61 -2.84 -7.85
C ALA A 193 13.32 -2.36 -6.59
N TRP A 194 12.57 -2.09 -5.52
CA TRP A 194 13.08 -1.59 -4.25
C TRP A 194 13.05 -2.61 -3.11
N ARG A 195 12.60 -3.85 -3.39
CA ARG A 195 12.60 -4.96 -2.43
C ARG A 195 13.94 -5.70 -2.49
#